data_AF-A0A3B0SGQ2-F1
#
_entry.id   AF-A0A3B0SGQ2-F1
#
_cell.length_a   1.000
_cell.length_b   1.000
_cell.length_c   1.000
_cell.angle_alpha   90.00
_cell.angle_beta   90.00
_cell.angle_gamma   90.00
#
_symmetry.space_group_name_H-M   'P 1'
#
loop_
_entity.id
_entity.type
_entity.pdbx_description
1 polymer ?
#
loop_
_entity_poly.entity_id
_entity_poly.type
_entity_poly.pdbx_seq_one_letter_code
_entity_poly.pdbx_strand_id
1 'polypeptide(L)'
;MLAVKNIAVIAALGFVAACANIEPPAPQVTFEAYAFEARNGEKVAAERGLFKVPENRNDANSREIELGFVRFKSTSDNPGAPIIYLAGGPGGSGVATARGRRFPLFMAMREFGDVIAFDQRGTGMSNDIEECETEYRFPLDEPLTIEKSFPLLRAAANECAAKWRARGVDLSGYNTAESARDIDALRRGLGADKVSLWGISYGSHLAFAALKIMPDAIDQVVLTGIEGLGDTVKLPARTDAYFARLQEAINADPGAASAYPDLAGLMTRVHAKLNAAPVDVTFKDSSGNDVTMTIGKIEMQMLSSFTISDPFSSVR
;
A
#
# COMPACT_ATOMS: atom_id res chain seq x y z
N MET A 1 61.91 -50.18 3.83
CA MET A 1 60.66 -50.48 3.11
C MET A 1 59.54 -50.64 4.14
N LEU A 2 58.61 -49.70 4.09
CA LEU A 2 57.25 -49.63 4.66
C LEU A 2 56.94 -50.11 6.10
N ALA A 3 56.55 -49.12 6.92
CA ALA A 3 55.73 -49.26 8.11
C ALA A 3 54.23 -49.16 7.75
N VAL A 4 53.36 -49.91 8.43
CA VAL A 4 51.89 -49.71 8.49
C VAL A 4 51.46 -50.12 9.91
N LYS A 5 51.28 -49.19 10.86
CA LYS A 5 50.13 -48.32 11.21
C LYS A 5 48.88 -49.04 11.72
N ASN A 6 48.66 -48.85 13.02
CA ASN A 6 47.45 -49.08 13.82
C ASN A 6 46.20 -48.44 13.19
N ILE A 7 45.08 -49.16 13.20
CA ILE A 7 43.75 -48.60 12.96
C ILE A 7 43.08 -48.43 14.33
N ALA A 8 42.96 -47.18 14.77
CA ALA A 8 42.07 -46.79 15.85
C ALA A 8 40.73 -46.34 15.23
N VAL A 9 39.64 -46.95 15.67
CA VAL A 9 38.26 -46.56 15.32
C VAL A 9 37.90 -45.31 16.11
N ILE A 10 37.77 -44.17 15.44
CA ILE A 10 37.22 -42.94 16.01
C ILE A 10 35.70 -42.99 15.82
N ALA A 11 34.96 -43.09 16.93
CA ALA A 11 33.52 -42.87 16.94
C ALA A 11 33.24 -41.38 16.72
N ALA A 12 32.68 -41.04 15.57
CA ALA A 12 32.18 -39.70 15.29
C ALA A 12 30.86 -39.47 16.03
N LEU A 13 30.92 -38.77 17.17
CA LEU A 13 29.75 -38.14 17.79
C LEU A 13 29.32 -36.97 16.91
N GLY A 14 28.34 -37.21 16.04
CA GLY A 14 27.67 -36.16 15.28
C GLY A 14 26.86 -35.27 16.22
N PHE A 15 27.36 -34.06 16.48
CA PHE A 15 26.53 -32.98 17.01
C PHE A 15 25.53 -32.58 15.93
N VAL A 16 24.28 -33.03 16.08
CA VAL A 16 23.15 -32.39 15.40
C VAL A 16 22.97 -31.05 16.10
N ALA A 17 23.59 -30.00 15.56
CA ALA A 17 23.25 -28.65 15.92
C ALA A 17 21.79 -28.43 15.49
N ALA A 18 20.87 -28.52 16.45
CA ALA A 18 19.54 -27.99 16.27
C ALA A 18 19.73 -26.50 15.96
N CYS A 19 19.52 -26.11 14.70
CA CYS A 19 19.26 -24.72 14.36
C CYS A 19 17.96 -24.34 15.07
N ALA A 20 18.04 -23.98 16.34
CA ALA A 20 17.00 -23.19 16.95
C ALA A 20 16.88 -21.94 16.08
N ASN A 21 15.74 -21.75 15.42
CA ASN A 21 15.39 -20.47 14.84
C ASN A 21 15.28 -19.50 16.02
N ILE A 22 16.40 -18.88 16.38
CA ILE A 22 16.43 -17.82 17.38
C ILE A 22 15.68 -16.66 16.74
N GLU A 23 14.44 -16.47 17.16
CA GLU A 23 13.62 -15.35 16.75
C GLU A 23 14.36 -14.06 17.12
N PRO A 24 14.50 -13.09 16.21
CA PRO A 24 15.23 -11.87 16.49
C PRO A 24 14.59 -11.13 17.69
N PRO A 25 15.40 -10.43 18.51
CA PRO A 25 14.88 -9.72 19.67
C PRO A 25 13.77 -8.74 19.29
N ALA A 26 12.84 -8.50 20.21
CA ALA A 26 11.80 -7.49 20.04
C ALA A 26 12.47 -6.11 19.81
N PRO A 27 12.05 -5.36 18.78
CA PRO A 27 12.57 -4.01 18.59
C PRO A 27 12.14 -3.13 19.76
N GLN A 28 13.01 -2.22 20.18
CA GLN A 28 12.63 -1.22 21.16
C GLN A 28 11.74 -0.17 20.50
N VAL A 29 10.60 0.10 21.14
CA VAL A 29 9.68 1.16 20.72
C VAL A 29 9.86 2.36 21.62
N THR A 30 10.10 3.52 21.03
CA THR A 30 10.05 4.79 21.75
C THR A 30 8.64 5.36 21.65
N PHE A 31 8.12 5.88 22.77
CA PHE A 31 6.81 6.52 22.83
C PHE A 31 6.97 7.96 23.30
N GLU A 32 6.21 8.86 22.69
CA GLU A 32 6.01 10.21 23.19
C GLU A 32 4.52 10.58 23.18
N ALA A 33 4.13 11.46 24.10
CA ALA A 33 2.79 12.01 24.12
C ALA A 33 2.55 12.84 22.85
N TYR A 34 1.42 12.60 22.18
CA TYR A 34 1.08 13.25 20.92
C TYR A 34 -0.37 13.75 20.94
N ALA A 35 -0.56 15.05 20.70
CA ALA A 35 -1.89 15.61 20.48
C ALA A 35 -2.25 15.44 19.00
N PHE A 36 -2.98 14.38 18.68
CA PHE A 36 -3.40 14.11 17.31
C PHE A 36 -4.54 15.03 16.91
N GLU A 37 -4.41 15.71 15.77
CA GLU A 37 -5.43 16.59 15.20
C GLU A 37 -5.93 16.02 13.86
N ALA A 38 -7.23 15.76 13.79
CA ALA A 38 -7.90 15.35 12.56
C ALA A 38 -8.16 16.56 11.65
N ARG A 39 -8.38 16.33 10.35
CA ARG A 39 -8.61 17.39 9.35
C ARG A 39 -9.89 18.22 9.61
N ASN A 40 -10.81 17.70 10.41
CA ASN A 40 -12.01 18.42 10.84
C ASN A 40 -11.79 19.25 12.14
N GLY A 41 -10.55 19.32 12.64
CA GLY A 41 -10.16 20.09 13.82
C GLY A 41 -10.35 19.35 15.16
N GLU A 42 -10.90 18.13 15.16
CA GLU A 42 -11.00 17.32 16.38
C GLU A 42 -9.62 16.92 16.88
N LYS A 43 -9.43 17.01 18.21
CA LYS A 43 -8.18 16.66 18.88
C LYS A 43 -8.37 15.48 19.80
N VAL A 44 -7.43 14.55 19.77
CA VAL A 44 -7.41 13.37 20.65
C VAL A 44 -6.02 13.15 21.20
N ALA A 45 -5.94 12.82 22.49
CA ALA A 45 -4.70 12.37 23.10
C ALA A 45 -4.29 11.02 22.50
N ALA A 46 -3.06 10.95 22.02
CA ALA A 46 -2.48 9.77 21.39
C ALA A 46 -1.01 9.65 21.82
N GLU A 47 -0.35 8.60 21.36
CA GLU A 47 1.09 8.44 21.48
C GLU A 47 1.69 8.28 20.10
N ARG A 48 2.78 9.00 19.84
CA ARG A 48 3.61 8.77 18.66
C ARG A 48 4.64 7.70 19.01
N GLY A 49 4.75 6.69 18.17
CA GLY A 49 5.68 5.58 18.35
C GLY A 49 6.66 5.46 17.20
N LEU A 50 7.92 5.14 17.52
CA LEU A 50 8.98 4.86 16.53
C LEU A 50 9.71 3.57 16.92
N PHE A 51 10.09 2.77 15.94
CA PHE A 51 10.89 1.56 16.14
C PHE A 51 11.73 1.26 14.90
N LYS A 52 12.84 0.54 15.07
CA LYS A 52 13.76 0.20 13.98
C LYS A 52 13.64 -1.25 13.55
N VAL A 53 13.82 -1.47 12.26
CA VAL A 53 13.88 -2.80 11.64
C VAL A 53 14.93 -2.82 10.53
N PRO A 54 15.46 -4.00 10.14
CA PRO A 54 16.25 -4.12 8.92
C PRO A 54 15.43 -3.72 7.69
N GLU A 55 16.03 -2.94 6.79
CA GLU A 55 15.43 -2.59 5.49
C GLU A 55 15.18 -3.85 4.67
N ASN A 56 16.08 -4.82 4.72
CA ASN A 56 15.95 -6.09 4.03
C ASN A 56 16.41 -7.22 4.93
N ARG A 57 15.47 -7.98 5.49
CA ARG A 57 15.79 -9.11 6.38
C ARG A 57 16.48 -10.29 5.69
N ASN A 58 16.60 -10.28 4.37
CA ASN A 58 17.40 -11.28 3.64
C ASN A 58 18.88 -10.87 3.48
N ASP A 59 19.26 -9.66 3.89
CA ASP A 59 20.63 -9.20 3.93
C ASP A 59 21.10 -9.01 5.38
N ALA A 60 22.10 -9.79 5.79
CA ALA A 60 22.67 -9.72 7.13
C ALA A 60 23.38 -8.38 7.43
N ASN A 61 23.74 -7.62 6.39
CA ASN A 61 24.35 -6.29 6.49
C ASN A 61 23.38 -5.16 6.16
N SER A 62 22.07 -5.46 6.12
CA SER A 62 21.06 -4.47 5.79
C SER A 62 21.08 -3.29 6.75
N ARG A 63 20.89 -2.08 6.23
CA ARG A 63 20.70 -0.88 7.06
C ARG A 63 19.40 -1.01 7.86
N GLU A 64 19.34 -0.30 8.98
CA GLU A 64 18.07 -0.13 9.69
C GLU A 64 17.26 1.02 9.09
N ILE A 65 15.95 0.85 9.02
CA ILE A 65 14.96 1.89 8.76
C ILE A 65 14.12 2.11 10.02
N GLU A 66 13.68 3.34 10.22
CA GLU A 66 12.77 3.69 11.31
C GLU A 66 11.33 3.71 10.79
N LEU A 67 10.45 3.02 11.51
CA LEU A 67 9.03 2.92 11.22
C LEU A 67 8.23 3.64 12.30
N GLY A 68 7.22 4.37 11.86
CA GLY A 68 6.39 5.21 12.70
C GLY A 68 4.91 4.82 12.74
N PHE A 69 4.30 5.10 13.87
CA PHE A 69 2.86 4.95 14.08
C PHE A 69 2.31 5.98 15.05
N VAL A 70 0.98 6.12 15.04
CA VAL A 70 0.24 6.77 16.13
C VAL A 70 -0.63 5.72 16.81
N ARG A 71 -0.53 5.62 18.14
CA ARG A 71 -1.38 4.78 18.99
C ARG A 71 -2.45 5.62 19.65
N PHE A 72 -3.70 5.25 19.43
CA PHE A 72 -4.83 5.74 20.21
C PHE A 72 -5.17 4.68 21.27
N LYS A 73 -5.00 5.02 22.55
CA LYS A 73 -5.30 4.07 23.63
C LYS A 73 -6.76 3.67 23.65
N SER A 74 -7.01 2.42 23.99
CA SER A 74 -8.36 1.90 24.18
C SER A 74 -9.13 2.73 25.21
N THR A 75 -10.45 2.76 25.04
CA THR A 75 -11.39 3.32 26.02
C THR A 75 -12.01 2.25 26.92
N SER A 76 -11.66 0.97 26.73
CA SER A 76 -12.11 -0.14 27.56
C SER A 76 -11.18 -0.35 28.76
N ASP A 77 -11.75 -0.73 29.90
CA ASP A 77 -10.99 -1.15 31.08
C ASP A 77 -10.25 -2.48 30.87
N ASN A 78 -10.77 -3.32 29.95
CA ASN A 78 -10.18 -4.60 29.57
C ASN A 78 -10.03 -4.64 28.04
N PRO A 79 -9.02 -3.97 27.48
CA PRO A 79 -8.80 -3.96 26.04
C PRO A 79 -8.43 -5.35 25.52
N GLY A 80 -8.90 -5.68 24.32
CA GLY A 80 -8.41 -6.82 23.55
C GLY A 80 -7.05 -6.56 22.91
N ALA A 81 -6.68 -7.39 21.93
CA ALA A 81 -5.44 -7.23 21.18
C ALA A 81 -5.36 -5.86 20.46
N PRO A 82 -4.17 -5.22 20.36
CA PRO A 82 -4.02 -3.99 19.59
C PRO A 82 -4.44 -4.18 18.12
N ILE A 83 -5.13 -3.18 17.59
CA ILE A 83 -5.69 -3.18 16.23
C ILE A 83 -4.76 -2.38 15.32
N ILE A 84 -4.07 -3.04 14.41
CA ILE A 84 -3.19 -2.40 13.43
C ILE A 84 -3.99 -2.12 12.17
N TYR A 85 -4.11 -0.83 11.83
CA TYR A 85 -4.73 -0.39 10.59
C TYR A 85 -3.73 -0.49 9.43
N LEU A 86 -4.09 -1.28 8.42
CA LEU A 86 -3.29 -1.49 7.21
C LEU A 86 -3.89 -0.67 6.07
N ALA A 87 -3.21 0.43 5.73
CA ALA A 87 -3.64 1.33 4.68
C ALA A 87 -3.51 0.68 3.29
N GLY A 88 -4.38 1.13 2.37
CA GLY A 88 -4.36 0.71 0.97
C GLY A 88 -3.38 1.51 0.11
N GLY A 89 -3.57 1.41 -1.20
CA GLY A 89 -2.67 2.01 -2.21
C GLY A 89 -2.14 0.93 -3.15
N PRO A 90 -0.91 0.40 -2.96
CA PRO A 90 0.06 0.67 -1.87
C PRO A 90 0.58 2.12 -1.86
N GLY A 91 1.32 2.49 -0.81
CA GLY A 91 1.86 3.84 -0.62
C GLY A 91 1.03 4.74 0.31
N GLY A 92 -0.12 4.26 0.80
CA GLY A 92 -0.97 5.01 1.72
C GLY A 92 -0.39 5.06 3.14
N SER A 93 -0.44 6.24 3.77
CA SER A 93 -0.12 6.42 5.19
C SER A 93 -1.34 6.10 6.07
N GLY A 94 -1.15 5.24 7.08
CA GLY A 94 -2.14 4.96 8.11
C GLY A 94 -2.43 6.19 8.97
N VAL A 95 -1.40 6.96 9.32
CA VAL A 95 -1.52 8.20 10.10
C VAL A 95 -2.29 9.27 9.32
N ALA A 96 -1.96 9.48 8.04
CA ALA A 96 -2.70 10.41 7.19
C ALA A 96 -4.17 9.96 6.98
N THR A 97 -4.40 8.65 6.90
CA THR A 97 -5.75 8.08 6.81
C THR A 97 -6.55 8.35 8.09
N ALA A 98 -5.94 8.19 9.26
CA ALA A 98 -6.53 8.52 10.55
C ALA A 98 -6.86 10.02 10.67
N ARG A 99 -6.11 10.91 10.01
CA ARG A 99 -6.43 12.36 10.00
C ARG A 99 -7.62 12.69 9.09
N GLY A 100 -7.91 11.83 8.11
CA GLY A 100 -8.90 12.08 7.08
C GLY A 100 -10.30 11.61 7.44
N ARG A 101 -11.08 11.28 6.39
CA ARG A 101 -12.49 10.85 6.49
C ARG A 101 -12.72 9.59 7.35
N ARG A 102 -11.67 8.83 7.67
CA ARG A 102 -11.75 7.61 8.48
C ARG A 102 -11.51 7.88 9.96
N PHE A 103 -11.24 9.12 10.38
CA PHE A 103 -11.06 9.44 11.80
C PHE A 103 -12.14 8.84 12.72
N PRO A 104 -13.46 8.92 12.40
CA PRO A 104 -14.48 8.31 13.24
C PRO A 104 -14.34 6.79 13.40
N LEU A 105 -13.87 6.08 12.36
CA LEU A 105 -13.59 4.65 12.43
C LEU A 105 -12.44 4.35 13.40
N PHE A 106 -11.34 5.12 13.35
CA PHE A 106 -10.24 4.96 14.31
C PHE A 106 -10.70 5.19 15.74
N MET A 107 -11.57 6.17 15.98
CA MET A 107 -12.11 6.43 17.31
C MET A 107 -13.04 5.33 17.78
N ALA A 108 -13.92 4.81 16.91
CA ALA A 108 -14.83 3.72 17.24
C ALA A 108 -14.09 2.43 17.60
N MET A 109 -12.99 2.10 16.90
CA MET A 109 -12.22 0.88 17.19
C MET A 109 -11.57 0.88 18.59
N ARG A 110 -11.42 2.04 19.24
CA ARG A 110 -10.80 2.14 20.58
C ARG A 110 -11.63 1.45 21.67
N GLU A 111 -12.91 1.20 21.42
CA GLU A 111 -13.76 0.42 22.32
C GLU A 111 -13.26 -1.04 22.47
N PHE A 112 -12.54 -1.55 21.47
CA PHE A 112 -12.11 -2.95 21.42
C PHE A 112 -10.64 -3.17 21.79
N GLY A 113 -9.78 -2.18 21.56
CA GLY A 113 -8.34 -2.27 21.87
C GLY A 113 -7.59 -0.99 21.51
N ASP A 114 -6.29 -0.98 21.77
CA ASP A 114 -5.41 0.10 21.31
C ASP A 114 -5.40 0.14 19.77
N VAL A 115 -5.66 1.30 19.17
CA VAL A 115 -5.73 1.44 17.71
C VAL A 115 -4.44 2.04 17.19
N ILE A 116 -3.79 1.34 16.28
CA ILE A 116 -2.49 1.71 15.72
C ILE A 116 -2.67 2.19 14.27
N ALA A 117 -2.55 3.49 14.07
CA ALA A 117 -2.39 4.08 12.75
C ALA A 117 -0.93 3.92 12.31
N PHE A 118 -0.65 2.83 11.58
CA PHE A 118 0.69 2.43 11.18
C PHE A 118 1.04 2.94 9.78
N ASP A 119 2.18 3.61 9.65
CA ASP A 119 2.76 3.95 8.36
C ASP A 119 3.72 2.83 7.95
N GLN A 120 3.44 2.15 6.84
CA GLN A 120 4.32 1.08 6.34
C GLN A 120 5.63 1.66 5.82
N ARG A 121 6.69 0.83 5.72
CA ARG A 121 7.98 1.21 5.13
C ARG A 121 7.81 1.99 3.81
N GLY A 122 8.48 3.13 3.70
CA GLY A 122 8.39 4.01 2.53
C GLY A 122 7.10 4.86 2.47
N THR A 123 6.33 4.97 3.55
CA THR A 123 5.11 5.80 3.60
C THR A 123 5.08 6.67 4.85
N GLY A 124 4.44 7.85 4.75
CA GLY A 124 4.16 8.72 5.90
C GLY A 124 5.39 8.98 6.79
N MET A 125 5.25 8.71 8.09
CA MET A 125 6.32 8.83 9.09
C MET A 125 7.44 7.80 8.93
N SER A 126 7.19 6.73 8.19
CA SER A 126 8.12 5.64 7.90
C SER A 126 8.79 5.80 6.52
N ASN A 127 8.71 6.99 5.93
CA ASN A 127 9.34 7.29 4.65
C ASN A 127 10.63 8.09 4.84
N ASP A 128 11.77 7.42 4.72
CA ASP A 128 13.09 8.03 4.63
C ASP A 128 13.60 8.12 3.18
N ILE A 129 12.77 7.70 2.20
CA ILE A 129 13.09 7.79 0.78
C ILE A 129 12.62 9.15 0.25
N GLU A 130 13.56 9.90 -0.33
CA GLU A 130 13.26 11.15 -1.02
C GLU A 130 12.29 10.91 -2.19
N GLU A 131 11.28 11.77 -2.32
CA GLU A 131 10.36 11.75 -3.45
C GLU A 131 11.14 11.84 -4.76
N CYS A 132 10.84 10.93 -5.69
CA CYS A 132 11.55 10.93 -6.95
C CYS A 132 10.97 11.96 -7.91
N GLU A 133 11.71 13.05 -8.09
CA GLU A 133 11.52 13.95 -9.22
C GLU A 133 12.32 13.42 -10.41
N THR A 134 11.60 12.86 -11.38
CA THR A 134 12.18 12.44 -12.68
C THR A 134 12.24 13.63 -13.63
N GLU A 135 13.12 13.62 -14.64
CA GLU A 135 13.10 14.61 -15.74
C GLU A 135 12.11 14.23 -16.86
N TYR A 136 11.76 12.95 -16.97
CA TYR A 136 10.88 12.45 -18.02
C TYR A 136 9.44 12.93 -17.78
N ARG A 137 8.86 13.60 -18.78
CA ARG A 137 7.47 14.09 -18.77
C ARG A 137 6.73 13.53 -19.96
N PHE A 138 5.43 13.33 -19.78
CA PHE A 138 4.55 13.11 -20.92
C PHE A 138 4.39 14.41 -21.70
N PRO A 139 4.43 14.37 -23.05
CA PRO A 139 4.09 15.53 -23.86
C PRO A 139 2.62 15.90 -23.60
N LEU A 140 2.34 17.21 -23.59
CA LEU A 140 0.99 17.73 -23.44
C LEU A 140 0.38 18.13 -24.79
N ASP A 141 1.20 18.36 -25.81
CA ASP A 141 0.84 18.89 -27.13
C ASP A 141 0.58 17.80 -28.18
N GLU A 142 0.60 16.53 -27.78
CA GLU A 142 0.26 15.41 -28.65
C GLU A 142 -0.43 14.28 -27.85
N PRO A 143 -1.29 13.47 -28.50
CA PRO A 143 -1.92 12.35 -27.81
C PRO A 143 -0.89 11.27 -27.45
N LEU A 144 -1.04 10.72 -26.26
CA LEU A 144 -0.26 9.58 -25.80
C LEU A 144 -0.62 8.32 -26.56
N THR A 145 0.41 7.50 -26.75
CA THR A 145 0.33 6.15 -27.29
C THR A 145 1.14 5.24 -26.36
N ILE A 146 0.79 3.95 -26.31
CA ILE A 146 1.52 3.00 -25.45
C ILE A 146 3.00 2.96 -25.87
N GLU A 147 3.27 3.02 -27.17
CA GLU A 147 4.59 3.02 -27.78
C GLU A 147 5.46 4.21 -27.33
N LYS A 148 4.86 5.40 -27.12
CA LYS A 148 5.57 6.59 -26.63
C LYS A 148 5.63 6.65 -25.11
N SER A 149 4.54 6.31 -24.43
CA SER A 149 4.43 6.44 -22.97
C SER A 149 5.27 5.41 -22.23
N PHE A 150 5.36 4.18 -22.73
CA PHE A 150 6.02 3.09 -22.02
C PHE A 150 7.55 3.30 -21.88
N PRO A 151 8.30 3.74 -22.92
CA PRO A 151 9.70 4.11 -22.78
C PRO A 151 9.93 5.23 -21.75
N LEU A 152 9.07 6.26 -21.72
CA LEU A 152 9.16 7.36 -20.77
C LEU A 152 8.96 6.88 -19.32
N LEU A 153 7.93 6.07 -19.07
CA LEU A 153 7.68 5.47 -17.75
C LEU A 153 8.83 4.58 -17.30
N ARG A 154 9.37 3.76 -18.22
CA ARG A 154 10.53 2.91 -17.93
C ARG A 154 11.76 3.74 -17.60
N ALA A 155 12.02 4.80 -18.36
CA ALA A 155 13.16 5.68 -18.13
C ALA A 155 13.04 6.40 -16.77
N ALA A 156 11.86 6.96 -16.47
CA ALA A 156 11.54 7.56 -15.18
C ALA A 156 11.77 6.58 -14.02
N ALA A 157 11.22 5.36 -14.11
CA ALA A 157 11.38 4.35 -13.06
C ALA A 157 12.86 3.96 -12.86
N ASN A 158 13.63 3.82 -13.95
CA ASN A 158 15.06 3.52 -13.88
C ASN A 158 15.86 4.67 -13.26
N GLU A 159 15.54 5.92 -13.63
CA GLU A 159 16.15 7.11 -13.06
C GLU A 159 15.92 7.17 -11.54
N CYS A 160 14.67 7.02 -11.09
CA CYS A 160 14.31 6.98 -9.68
C CYS A 160 15.05 5.86 -8.94
N ALA A 161 15.02 4.65 -9.50
CA ALA A 161 15.66 3.50 -8.88
C ALA A 161 17.18 3.67 -8.79
N ALA A 162 17.82 4.32 -9.77
CA ALA A 162 19.24 4.65 -9.71
C ALA A 162 19.53 5.72 -8.65
N LYS A 163 18.75 6.80 -8.58
CA LYS A 163 18.88 7.86 -7.56
C LYS A 163 18.77 7.30 -6.14
N TRP A 164 17.76 6.46 -5.88
CA TRP A 164 17.58 5.84 -4.56
C TRP A 164 18.71 4.88 -4.20
N ARG A 165 19.15 4.02 -5.14
CA ARG A 165 20.28 3.12 -4.89
C ARG A 165 21.59 3.87 -4.64
N ALA A 166 21.82 4.98 -5.34
CA ALA A 166 23.00 5.82 -5.11
C ALA A 166 23.03 6.43 -3.70
N ARG A 167 21.87 6.54 -3.04
CA ARG A 167 21.72 6.98 -1.65
C ARG A 167 21.70 5.83 -0.64
N GLY A 168 21.94 4.60 -1.09
CA GLY A 168 22.00 3.42 -0.22
C GLY A 168 20.65 2.79 0.12
N VAL A 169 19.57 3.16 -0.60
CA VAL A 169 18.26 2.51 -0.43
C VAL A 169 18.27 1.14 -1.10
N ASP A 170 18.02 0.08 -0.32
CA ASP A 170 17.79 -1.26 -0.86
C ASP A 170 16.32 -1.43 -1.27
N LEU A 171 16.03 -1.20 -2.55
CA LEU A 171 14.70 -1.35 -3.12
C LEU A 171 14.12 -2.77 -2.97
N SER A 172 14.95 -3.79 -2.77
CA SER A 172 14.46 -5.16 -2.55
C SER A 172 13.78 -5.33 -1.18
N GLY A 173 14.02 -4.41 -0.24
CA GLY A 173 13.33 -4.33 1.04
C GLY A 173 11.88 -3.84 0.95
N TYR A 174 11.47 -3.20 -0.14
CA TYR A 174 10.16 -2.55 -0.25
C TYR A 174 9.15 -3.48 -0.92
N ASN A 175 8.76 -4.52 -0.19
CA ASN A 175 7.81 -5.52 -0.63
C ASN A 175 6.83 -5.91 0.48
N THR A 176 5.77 -6.63 0.12
CA THR A 176 4.70 -7.04 1.04
C THR A 176 5.18 -8.02 2.12
N ALA A 177 6.11 -8.93 1.80
CA ALA A 177 6.61 -9.89 2.80
C ALA A 177 7.41 -9.18 3.91
N GLU A 178 8.27 -8.23 3.55
CA GLU A 178 8.96 -7.40 4.52
C GLU A 178 8.00 -6.53 5.33
N SER A 179 7.00 -5.92 4.67
CA SER A 179 5.95 -5.15 5.36
C SER A 179 5.16 -6.01 6.35
N ALA A 180 4.88 -7.28 6.04
CA ALA A 180 4.21 -8.20 6.95
C ALA A 180 5.08 -8.56 8.16
N ARG A 181 6.40 -8.69 7.97
CA ARG A 181 7.35 -8.89 9.08
C ARG A 181 7.49 -7.65 9.96
N ASP A 182 7.24 -6.45 9.42
CA ASP A 182 7.19 -5.23 10.24
C ASP A 182 5.99 -5.21 11.18
N ILE A 183 4.85 -5.79 10.76
CA ILE A 183 3.67 -5.93 11.63
C ILE A 183 4.01 -6.82 12.83
N ASP A 184 4.70 -7.94 12.60
CA ASP A 184 5.17 -8.79 13.72
C ASP A 184 6.20 -8.09 14.61
N ALA A 185 7.14 -7.36 14.00
CA ALA A 185 8.12 -6.57 14.74
C ALA A 185 7.43 -5.51 15.62
N LEU A 186 6.42 -4.82 15.09
CA LEU A 186 5.60 -3.87 15.84
C LEU A 186 4.85 -4.56 16.97
N ARG A 187 4.17 -5.70 16.72
CA ARG A 187 3.51 -6.49 17.76
C ARG A 187 4.46 -6.81 18.93
N ARG A 188 5.65 -7.35 18.63
CA ARG A 188 6.66 -7.68 19.64
C ARG A 188 7.17 -6.44 20.36
N GLY A 189 7.38 -5.34 19.65
CA GLY A 189 7.79 -4.06 20.22
C GLY A 189 6.73 -3.45 21.15
N LEU A 190 5.44 -3.66 20.87
CA LEU A 190 4.34 -3.30 21.75
C LEU A 190 4.20 -4.23 22.97
N GLY A 191 4.93 -5.34 23.01
CA GLY A 191 4.80 -6.38 24.04
C GLY A 191 3.49 -7.17 23.95
N ALA A 192 2.86 -7.21 22.78
CA ALA A 192 1.59 -7.89 22.58
C ALA A 192 1.77 -9.35 22.13
N ASP A 193 1.01 -10.28 22.73
CA ASP A 193 1.02 -11.68 22.30
C ASP A 193 0.41 -11.83 20.90
N LYS A 194 -0.67 -11.09 20.63
CA LYS A 194 -1.37 -11.06 19.34
C LYS A 194 -1.75 -9.65 18.92
N VAL A 195 -2.04 -9.48 17.63
CA VAL A 195 -2.63 -8.26 17.07
C VAL A 195 -3.86 -8.58 16.22
N SER A 196 -4.80 -7.64 16.20
CA SER A 196 -5.91 -7.64 15.26
C SER A 196 -5.58 -6.74 14.07
N LEU A 197 -6.04 -7.11 12.87
CA LEU A 197 -5.73 -6.39 11.63
C LEU A 197 -7.01 -5.79 11.03
N TRP A 198 -6.95 -4.50 10.69
CA TRP A 198 -7.98 -3.85 9.89
C TRP A 198 -7.37 -3.44 8.54
N GLY A 199 -7.70 -4.16 7.46
CA GLY A 199 -7.09 -3.97 6.14
C GLY A 199 -8.06 -3.43 5.10
N ILE A 200 -7.60 -2.48 4.28
CA ILE A 200 -8.37 -1.96 3.13
C ILE A 200 -7.56 -1.98 1.84
N SER A 201 -8.15 -2.45 0.73
CA SER A 201 -7.47 -2.46 -0.59
C SER A 201 -6.14 -3.21 -0.49
N TYR A 202 -4.99 -2.62 -0.88
CA TYR A 202 -3.68 -3.24 -0.66
C TYR A 202 -3.45 -3.69 0.81
N GLY A 203 -4.03 -3.00 1.79
CA GLY A 203 -3.97 -3.41 3.19
C GLY A 203 -4.58 -4.79 3.46
N SER A 204 -5.54 -5.27 2.64
CA SER A 204 -6.00 -6.66 2.73
C SER A 204 -5.01 -7.65 2.13
N HIS A 205 -4.33 -7.27 1.05
CA HIS A 205 -3.26 -8.07 0.47
C HIS A 205 -2.13 -8.26 1.49
N LEU A 206 -1.77 -7.18 2.20
CA LEU A 206 -0.84 -7.21 3.32
C LEU A 206 -1.35 -8.06 4.51
N ALA A 207 -2.63 -7.97 4.86
CA ALA A 207 -3.22 -8.82 5.91
C ALA A 207 -3.13 -10.31 5.58
N PHE A 208 -3.37 -10.71 4.32
CA PHE A 208 -3.19 -12.10 3.90
C PHE A 208 -1.72 -12.55 3.94
N ALA A 209 -0.78 -11.67 3.59
CA ALA A 209 0.64 -11.96 3.74
C ALA A 209 1.01 -12.16 5.22
N ALA A 210 0.48 -11.32 6.11
CA ALA A 210 0.67 -11.44 7.55
C ALA A 210 0.09 -12.75 8.11
N LEU A 211 -1.12 -13.14 7.71
CA LEU A 211 -1.73 -14.44 8.05
C LEU A 211 -0.87 -15.63 7.64
N LYS A 212 -0.13 -15.53 6.53
CA LYS A 212 0.78 -16.58 6.07
C LYS A 212 2.10 -16.61 6.86
N ILE A 213 2.58 -15.45 7.31
CA ILE A 213 3.90 -15.30 7.95
C ILE A 213 3.82 -15.51 9.47
N MET A 214 2.75 -15.05 10.11
CA MET A 214 2.60 -15.04 11.57
C MET A 214 1.18 -15.50 12.01
N PRO A 215 0.71 -16.69 11.58
CA PRO A 215 -0.67 -17.14 11.81
C PRO A 215 -1.05 -17.19 13.29
N ASP A 216 -0.12 -17.60 14.16
CA ASP A 216 -0.36 -17.75 15.59
C ASP A 216 -0.38 -16.41 16.35
N ALA A 217 0.12 -15.35 15.72
CA ALA A 217 0.24 -14.00 16.29
C ALA A 217 -0.90 -13.06 15.91
N ILE A 218 -1.89 -13.55 15.15
CA ILE A 218 -3.05 -12.77 14.72
C ILE A 218 -4.28 -13.22 15.52
N ASP A 219 -5.02 -12.25 16.06
CA ASP A 219 -6.26 -12.48 16.81
C ASP A 219 -7.48 -12.41 15.89
N GLN A 220 -7.76 -11.23 15.32
CA GLN A 220 -8.88 -11.01 14.41
C GLN A 220 -8.43 -10.28 13.13
N VAL A 221 -9.19 -10.46 12.05
CA VAL A 221 -8.95 -9.76 10.78
C VAL A 221 -10.26 -9.22 10.22
N VAL A 222 -10.28 -7.91 9.92
CA VAL A 222 -11.38 -7.23 9.24
C VAL A 222 -10.86 -6.66 7.93
N LEU A 223 -11.49 -7.04 6.81
CA LEU A 223 -11.06 -6.64 5.47
C LEU A 223 -12.18 -5.91 4.73
N THR A 224 -11.84 -4.85 4.00
CA THR A 224 -12.77 -4.12 3.13
C THR A 224 -12.12 -3.80 1.79
N GLY A 225 -12.88 -3.84 0.68
CA GLY A 225 -12.35 -3.64 -0.67
C GLY A 225 -11.23 -4.63 -0.96
N ILE A 226 -11.54 -5.93 -0.87
CA ILE A 226 -10.57 -7.01 -0.74
C ILE A 226 -9.74 -7.17 -2.03
N GLU A 227 -8.42 -7.20 -1.84
CA GLU A 227 -7.41 -7.67 -2.76
C GLU A 227 -6.66 -8.85 -2.14
N GLY A 228 -6.78 -10.04 -2.72
CA GLY A 228 -6.04 -11.23 -2.31
C GLY A 228 -4.61 -11.26 -2.85
N LEU A 229 -3.83 -12.27 -2.44
CA LEU A 229 -2.43 -12.43 -2.86
C LEU A 229 -2.25 -12.65 -4.38
N GLY A 230 -3.28 -13.17 -5.05
CA GLY A 230 -3.31 -13.37 -6.51
C GLY A 230 -3.97 -12.22 -7.30
N ASP A 231 -4.47 -11.19 -6.61
CA ASP A 231 -5.32 -10.16 -7.22
C ASP A 231 -4.56 -8.86 -7.59
N THR A 232 -3.22 -8.87 -7.50
CA THR A 232 -2.38 -7.70 -7.82
C THR A 232 -2.52 -7.25 -9.28
N VAL A 233 -2.72 -8.20 -10.20
CA VAL A 233 -3.00 -7.90 -11.61
C VAL A 233 -4.50 -7.96 -11.86
N LYS A 234 -5.13 -6.81 -12.08
CA LYS A 234 -6.56 -6.74 -12.41
C LYS A 234 -6.76 -7.10 -13.89
N LEU A 235 -7.48 -8.20 -14.14
CA LEU A 235 -7.76 -8.65 -15.51
C LEU A 235 -8.81 -7.75 -16.18
N PRO A 236 -8.61 -7.30 -17.44
CA PRO A 236 -9.57 -6.47 -18.16
C PRO A 236 -11.00 -7.05 -18.19
N ALA A 237 -11.12 -8.37 -18.31
CA ALA A 237 -12.41 -9.07 -18.30
C ALA A 237 -13.26 -8.81 -17.03
N ARG A 238 -12.63 -8.49 -15.88
CA ARG A 238 -13.36 -8.14 -14.66
C ARG A 238 -13.98 -6.74 -14.76
N THR A 239 -13.31 -5.82 -15.42
CA THR A 239 -13.80 -4.48 -15.73
C THR A 239 -14.93 -4.54 -16.77
N ASP A 240 -14.78 -5.36 -17.81
CA ASP A 240 -15.83 -5.56 -18.81
C ASP A 240 -17.10 -6.13 -18.16
N ALA A 241 -16.95 -7.12 -17.28
CA ALA A 241 -18.07 -7.68 -16.52
C ALA A 241 -18.72 -6.66 -15.57
N TYR A 242 -17.96 -5.70 -15.04
CA TYR A 242 -18.51 -4.60 -14.25
C TYR A 242 -19.39 -3.69 -15.10
N PHE A 243 -18.93 -3.29 -16.30
CA PHE A 243 -19.73 -2.47 -17.20
C PHE A 243 -20.99 -3.19 -17.70
N ALA A 244 -20.93 -4.51 -17.91
CA ALA A 244 -22.11 -5.30 -18.24
C ALA A 244 -23.18 -5.23 -17.13
N ARG A 245 -22.79 -5.41 -15.86
CA ARG A 245 -23.71 -5.26 -14.72
C ARG A 245 -24.24 -3.83 -14.56
N LEU A 246 -23.41 -2.83 -14.85
CA LEU A 246 -23.87 -1.43 -14.84
C LEU A 246 -24.89 -1.18 -15.96
N GLN A 247 -24.72 -1.76 -17.14
CA GLN A 247 -25.72 -1.68 -18.20
C GLN A 247 -27.05 -2.34 -17.79
N GLU A 248 -27.01 -3.48 -17.10
CA GLU A 248 -28.22 -4.12 -16.55
C GLU A 248 -28.94 -3.19 -15.57
N ALA A 249 -28.21 -2.51 -14.68
CA ALA A 249 -28.77 -1.53 -13.76
C ALA A 249 -29.35 -0.30 -14.49
N ILE A 250 -28.67 0.20 -15.52
CA ILE A 250 -29.17 1.29 -16.38
C ILE A 250 -30.48 0.89 -17.05
N ASN A 251 -30.56 -0.33 -17.60
CA ASN A 251 -31.76 -0.81 -18.28
C ASN A 251 -32.97 -0.95 -17.36
N ALA A 252 -32.75 -1.11 -16.05
CA ALA A 252 -33.81 -1.21 -15.05
C ALA A 252 -34.46 0.14 -14.69
N ASP A 253 -33.81 1.26 -15.03
CA ASP A 253 -34.33 2.62 -14.82
C ASP A 253 -34.68 3.27 -16.17
N PRO A 254 -35.96 3.60 -16.46
CA PRO A 254 -36.35 4.14 -17.77
C PRO A 254 -35.65 5.46 -18.15
N GLY A 255 -35.35 6.31 -17.16
CA GLY A 255 -34.66 7.58 -17.38
C GLY A 255 -33.20 7.34 -17.78
N ALA A 256 -32.50 6.50 -17.02
CA ALA A 256 -31.12 6.11 -17.30
C ALA A 256 -31.01 5.34 -18.62
N ALA A 257 -31.93 4.41 -18.89
CA ALA A 257 -31.96 3.66 -20.14
C ALA A 257 -32.13 4.57 -21.36
N SER A 258 -32.95 5.62 -21.25
CA SER A 258 -33.10 6.62 -22.31
C SER A 258 -31.82 7.46 -22.49
N ALA A 259 -31.09 7.76 -21.42
CA ALA A 259 -29.89 8.58 -21.45
C ALA A 259 -28.64 7.80 -21.89
N TYR A 260 -28.52 6.53 -21.48
CA TYR A 260 -27.35 5.68 -21.68
C TYR A 260 -27.74 4.28 -22.21
N PRO A 261 -28.40 4.20 -23.38
CA PRO A 261 -28.92 2.93 -23.90
C PRO A 261 -27.82 1.90 -24.25
N ASP A 262 -26.58 2.35 -24.42
CA ASP A 262 -25.43 1.53 -24.81
C ASP A 262 -24.14 2.17 -24.27
N LEU A 263 -23.81 1.86 -23.01
CA LEU A 263 -22.66 2.41 -22.30
C LEU A 263 -21.34 1.95 -22.93
N ALA A 264 -21.22 0.66 -23.27
CA ALA A 264 -20.00 0.10 -23.86
C ALA A 264 -19.73 0.68 -25.26
N GLY A 265 -20.77 0.79 -26.10
CA GLY A 265 -20.63 1.42 -27.39
C GLY A 265 -20.45 2.94 -27.28
N LEU A 266 -21.01 3.61 -26.27
CA LEU A 266 -20.71 5.02 -25.99
C LEU A 266 -19.21 5.21 -25.74
N MET A 267 -18.61 4.42 -24.84
CA MET A 267 -17.18 4.46 -24.58
C MET A 267 -16.38 4.18 -25.84
N THR A 268 -16.74 3.15 -26.61
CA THR A 268 -16.07 2.81 -27.87
C THR A 268 -16.14 3.96 -28.89
N ARG A 269 -17.30 4.60 -29.06
CA ARG A 269 -17.48 5.73 -29.99
C ARG A 269 -16.67 6.96 -29.57
N VAL A 270 -16.65 7.28 -28.28
CA VAL A 270 -15.84 8.39 -27.74
C VAL A 270 -14.36 8.12 -27.95
N HIS A 271 -13.87 6.94 -27.58
CA HIS A 271 -12.48 6.55 -27.79
C HIS A 271 -12.09 6.55 -29.27
N ALA A 272 -12.94 6.04 -30.17
CA ALA A 272 -12.68 6.05 -31.60
C ALA A 272 -12.62 7.48 -32.17
N LYS A 273 -13.52 8.36 -31.72
CA LYS A 273 -13.52 9.77 -32.12
C LYS A 273 -12.23 10.47 -31.70
N LEU A 274 -11.81 10.31 -30.44
CA LEU A 274 -10.58 10.91 -29.92
C LEU A 274 -9.31 10.30 -30.53
N ASN A 275 -9.36 9.03 -30.94
CA ASN A 275 -8.26 8.40 -31.66
C ASN A 275 -8.12 8.93 -33.10
N ALA A 276 -9.23 9.26 -33.77
CA ALA A 276 -9.23 9.79 -35.13
C ALA A 276 -8.95 11.31 -35.17
N ALA A 277 -9.45 12.04 -34.17
CA ALA A 277 -9.30 13.48 -34.04
C ALA A 277 -9.15 13.84 -32.54
N PRO A 278 -7.91 13.84 -32.01
CA PRO A 278 -7.62 14.35 -30.68
C PRO A 278 -8.07 15.80 -30.53
N VAL A 279 -8.38 16.21 -29.29
CA VAL A 279 -8.90 17.55 -28.99
C VAL A 279 -8.00 18.27 -28.00
N ASP A 280 -7.71 19.54 -28.25
CA ASP A 280 -6.96 20.36 -27.31
C ASP A 280 -7.90 20.94 -26.25
N VAL A 281 -7.53 20.75 -24.99
CA VAL A 281 -8.28 21.24 -23.84
C VAL A 281 -7.38 22.15 -23.01
N THR A 282 -7.79 23.41 -22.85
CA THR A 282 -7.13 24.37 -21.97
C THR A 282 -7.79 24.41 -20.60
N PHE A 283 -7.00 24.27 -19.55
CA PHE A 283 -7.44 24.36 -18.16
C PHE A 283 -6.42 25.14 -17.32
N LYS A 284 -6.82 25.49 -16.09
CA LYS A 284 -5.95 26.16 -15.13
C LYS A 284 -5.16 25.13 -14.32
N ASP A 285 -3.83 25.28 -14.28
CA ASP A 285 -2.99 24.51 -13.36
C ASP A 285 -3.16 24.97 -11.91
N SER A 286 -2.45 24.31 -10.98
CA SER A 286 -2.47 24.66 -9.55
C SER A 286 -1.93 26.07 -9.25
N SER A 287 -1.21 26.68 -10.17
CA SER A 287 -0.68 28.05 -10.07
C SER A 287 -1.58 29.08 -10.79
N GLY A 288 -2.68 28.64 -11.42
CA GLY A 288 -3.61 29.50 -12.15
C GLY A 288 -3.16 29.85 -13.58
N ASN A 289 -2.14 29.18 -14.11
CA ASN A 289 -1.71 29.36 -15.50
C ASN A 289 -2.57 28.53 -16.45
N ASP A 290 -2.76 29.03 -17.67
CA ASP A 290 -3.39 28.24 -18.74
C ASP A 290 -2.43 27.16 -19.21
N VAL A 291 -2.89 25.92 -19.17
CA VAL A 291 -2.21 24.74 -19.70
C VAL A 291 -3.11 24.09 -20.73
N THR A 292 -2.59 23.90 -21.93
CA THR A 292 -3.29 23.18 -23.01
C THR A 292 -2.76 21.75 -23.06
N MET A 293 -3.67 20.78 -23.07
CA MET A 293 -3.37 19.36 -23.23
C MET A 293 -4.19 18.76 -24.37
N THR A 294 -3.54 18.03 -25.26
CA THR A 294 -4.17 17.26 -26.33
C THR A 294 -4.71 15.95 -25.76
N ILE A 295 -6.03 15.81 -25.80
CA ILE A 295 -6.76 14.65 -25.30
C ILE A 295 -7.03 13.70 -26.47
N GLY A 296 -6.32 12.58 -26.47
CA GLY A 296 -6.58 11.42 -27.30
C GLY A 296 -7.32 10.31 -26.56
N LYS A 297 -7.27 9.11 -27.12
CA LYS A 297 -7.90 7.93 -26.54
C LYS A 297 -7.29 7.56 -25.17
N ILE A 298 -5.96 7.57 -25.05
CA ILE A 298 -5.26 7.12 -23.84
C ILE A 298 -5.54 8.07 -22.67
N GLU A 299 -5.49 9.38 -22.91
CA GLU A 299 -5.82 10.41 -21.90
C GLU A 299 -7.24 10.21 -21.39
N MET A 300 -8.20 10.02 -22.30
CA MET A 300 -9.59 9.82 -21.93
C MET A 300 -9.79 8.52 -21.14
N GLN A 301 -9.10 7.44 -21.52
CA GLN A 301 -9.10 6.19 -20.75
C GLN A 301 -8.52 6.38 -19.35
N MET A 302 -7.42 7.12 -19.22
CA MET A 302 -6.82 7.44 -17.92
C MET A 302 -7.77 8.30 -17.07
N LEU A 303 -8.26 9.41 -17.60
CA LEU A 303 -9.19 10.32 -16.91
C LEU A 303 -10.47 9.59 -16.46
N SER A 304 -11.06 8.78 -17.32
CA SER A 304 -12.26 7.99 -16.97
C SER A 304 -11.96 6.94 -15.90
N SER A 305 -10.80 6.27 -15.95
CA SER A 305 -10.45 5.24 -14.96
C SER A 305 -10.35 5.78 -13.53
N PHE A 306 -9.94 7.05 -13.34
CA PHE A 306 -9.89 7.70 -12.03
C PHE A 306 -11.22 8.27 -11.56
N THR A 307 -12.18 8.45 -12.46
CA THR A 307 -13.46 9.10 -12.17
C THR A 307 -14.62 8.11 -12.03
N ILE A 308 -14.42 6.84 -12.43
CA ILE A 308 -15.37 5.76 -12.13
C ILE A 308 -15.40 5.57 -10.61
N SER A 309 -16.45 6.11 -10.02
CA SER A 309 -16.69 6.10 -8.58
C SER A 309 -18.19 6.04 -8.33
N ASP A 310 -18.57 5.66 -7.12
CA ASP A 310 -19.97 5.79 -6.69
C ASP A 310 -20.35 7.29 -6.78
N PRO A 311 -21.47 7.67 -7.42
CA PRO A 311 -21.88 9.06 -7.58
C PRO A 311 -21.90 9.88 -6.28
N PHE A 312 -22.07 9.25 -5.11
CA PHE A 312 -21.98 9.93 -3.82
C PHE A 312 -20.55 10.33 -3.39
N SER A 313 -19.53 9.86 -4.11
CA SER A 313 -18.12 10.17 -3.87
C SER A 313 -17.51 11.15 -4.86
N SER A 314 -18.16 11.38 -6.01
CA SER A 314 -17.77 12.37 -7.03
C SER A 314 -18.38 13.75 -6.81
N VAL A 315 -19.33 13.90 -5.89
CA VAL A 315 -19.81 15.21 -5.44
C VAL A 315 -18.98 15.63 -4.23
N ARG A 316 -17.85 16.30 -4.50
CA ARG A 316 -17.17 17.20 -3.56
C ARG A 316 -16.70 18.44 -4.32
#